data_AF-A0A9E3PZG2-F1
#
_entry.id   AF-A0A9E3PZG2-F1
#
_cell.length_a   1.000
_cell.length_b   1.000
_cell.length_c   1.000
_cell.angle_alpha   90.00
_cell.angle_beta   90.00
_cell.angle_gamma   90.00
#
_symmetry.space_group_name_H-M   'P 1'
#
loop_
_entity.id
_entity.type
_entity.pdbx_description
1 polymer ?
#
loop_
_entity_poly.entity_id
_entity_poly.type
_entity_poly.pdbx_seq_one_letter_code
_entity_poly.pdbx_strand_id
1 'polypeptide(L)'
;MRKWTVAALLAGAAVAGAPAFADVKAGVDAWQRGEYAKAIAEWRGPAVAGDPDAQFNLGQAYRLGRGVPADTGMAEEWFRKAALQGHPQAEVNYGLTLFENGKRMQAVPWLEKGAARGDPRAQYVLGVQLYNGDGVAKDWVRAYALIARATAKGLPQAGKAQAQMDGFISLPDRQKALELARQYERDEGRPQVASAPPPVKSGPTRPIGRTELPPSTAYQAPQTAPDTPPAQVAEAQPMPPIVRPAPKRPAPQPAAPPPAAAEPTAVRDGGWKVQLGAFGEPGNAQKLWGQVAGRFPGRRVFYVKSGRLTKVLVGPFASSAEAGSACGSLRPCVPVRE
;
A
#
# COMPACT_ATOMS: atom_id res chain seq x y z
N MET A 1 23.59 20.47 -84.49
CA MET A 1 22.59 19.43 -84.20
C MET A 1 22.90 18.83 -82.84
N ARG A 2 21.85 18.42 -82.14
CA ARG A 2 21.72 18.25 -80.70
C ARG A 2 22.19 16.85 -80.26
N LYS A 3 22.57 16.72 -78.98
CA LYS A 3 22.51 15.51 -78.10
C LYS A 3 23.82 14.75 -77.84
N TRP A 4 24.19 14.28 -76.62
CA TRP A 4 23.68 14.40 -75.25
C TRP A 4 24.83 14.11 -74.26
N THR A 5 24.95 14.88 -73.19
CA THR A 5 25.77 14.58 -72.01
C THR A 5 25.05 13.54 -71.14
N VAL A 6 25.63 12.36 -70.94
CA VAL A 6 25.15 11.38 -69.97
C VAL A 6 25.62 11.83 -68.58
N ALA A 7 24.70 12.37 -67.80
CA ALA A 7 24.91 12.66 -66.39
C ALA A 7 24.81 11.35 -65.60
N ALA A 8 25.90 10.97 -64.94
CA ALA A 8 25.92 9.87 -63.98
C ALA A 8 25.17 10.30 -62.72
N LEU A 9 23.95 9.81 -62.55
CA LEU A 9 23.19 9.90 -61.29
C LEU A 9 23.74 8.83 -60.34
N LEU A 10 24.57 9.26 -59.39
CA LEU A 10 24.87 8.51 -58.18
C LEU A 10 23.57 8.39 -57.37
N ALA A 11 22.91 7.23 -57.45
CA ALA A 11 21.83 6.88 -56.55
C ALA A 11 22.43 6.67 -55.15
N GLY A 12 22.34 7.70 -54.30
CA GLY A 12 22.61 7.58 -52.88
C GLY A 12 21.61 6.61 -52.25
N ALA A 13 22.09 5.45 -51.82
CA ALA A 13 21.31 4.56 -50.97
C ALA A 13 21.09 5.26 -49.63
N ALA A 14 19.91 5.84 -49.44
CA ALA A 14 19.42 6.22 -48.13
C ALA A 14 19.24 4.93 -47.32
N VAL A 15 20.21 4.60 -46.48
CA VAL A 15 20.03 3.62 -45.41
C VAL A 15 18.98 4.22 -44.47
N ALA A 16 17.71 3.87 -44.69
CA ALA A 16 16.68 4.07 -43.70
C ALA A 16 17.09 3.27 -42.47
N GLY A 17 17.65 3.94 -41.46
CA GLY A 17 17.93 3.33 -40.18
C GLY A 17 16.65 2.70 -39.68
N ALA A 18 16.65 1.38 -39.48
CA ALA A 18 15.58 0.71 -38.77
C ALA A 18 15.34 1.46 -37.45
N PRO A 19 14.09 1.67 -37.02
CA PRO A 19 13.85 2.28 -35.72
C PRO A 19 14.61 1.46 -34.69
N ALA A 20 15.52 2.11 -33.96
CA ALA A 20 16.22 1.47 -32.86
C ALA A 20 15.12 0.90 -31.95
N PHE A 21 15.08 -0.42 -31.81
CA PHE A 21 14.09 -1.06 -30.95
C PHE A 21 14.31 -0.51 -29.55
N ALA A 22 13.27 0.14 -29.03
CA ALA A 22 13.29 0.71 -27.70
C ALA A 22 13.70 -0.37 -26.69
N ASP A 23 14.76 -0.10 -25.92
CA ASP A 23 15.40 -1.06 -25.03
C ASP A 23 15.27 -0.61 -23.57
N VAL A 24 14.84 -1.53 -22.71
CA VAL A 24 14.65 -1.25 -21.28
C VAL A 24 15.95 -0.79 -20.63
N LYS A 25 17.07 -1.42 -21.01
CA LYS A 25 18.39 -1.06 -20.50
C LYS A 25 18.81 0.32 -20.99
N ALA A 26 18.65 0.64 -22.27
CA ALA A 26 18.91 1.98 -22.80
C ALA A 26 18.15 3.07 -22.03
N GLY A 27 16.89 2.81 -21.64
CA GLY A 27 16.12 3.71 -20.79
C GLY A 27 16.68 3.84 -19.37
N VAL A 28 17.14 2.74 -18.74
CA VAL A 28 17.81 2.78 -17.42
C VAL A 28 19.11 3.57 -17.48
N ASP A 29 19.93 3.35 -18.51
CA ASP A 29 21.17 4.09 -18.70
C ASP A 29 20.89 5.59 -18.90
N ALA A 30 19.86 5.95 -19.67
CA ALA A 30 19.42 7.34 -19.83
C ALA A 30 18.94 7.96 -18.50
N TRP A 31 18.17 7.21 -17.72
CA TRP A 31 17.70 7.66 -16.40
C TRP A 31 18.85 7.96 -15.44
N GLN A 32 19.87 7.09 -15.40
CA GLN A 32 21.06 7.28 -14.56
C GLN A 32 21.86 8.53 -14.94
N ARG A 33 21.85 8.93 -16.22
CA ARG A 33 22.45 10.19 -16.70
C ARG A 33 21.56 11.42 -16.48
N GLY A 34 20.37 11.26 -15.90
CA GLY A 34 19.39 12.34 -15.74
C GLY A 34 18.65 12.72 -17.03
N GLU A 35 18.81 11.95 -18.11
CA GLU A 35 18.13 12.14 -19.40
C GLU A 35 16.69 11.59 -19.34
N TYR A 36 15.88 12.10 -18.41
CA TYR A 36 14.60 11.49 -18.07
C TYR A 36 13.64 11.41 -19.26
N ALA A 37 13.54 12.45 -20.10
CA ALA A 37 12.67 12.42 -21.27
C ALA A 37 13.06 11.30 -22.26
N LYS A 38 14.36 11.04 -22.42
CA LYS A 38 14.87 9.94 -23.24
C LYS A 38 14.56 8.59 -22.61
N ALA A 39 14.77 8.44 -21.30
CA ALA A 39 14.40 7.22 -20.58
C ALA A 39 12.92 6.86 -20.78
N ILE A 40 12.02 7.85 -20.73
CA ILE A 40 10.60 7.66 -21.00
C ILE A 40 10.34 7.23 -22.44
N ALA A 41 11.03 7.80 -23.42
CA ALA A 41 10.89 7.39 -24.81
C ALA A 41 11.30 5.92 -25.01
N GLU A 42 12.40 5.49 -24.39
CA GLU A 42 12.89 4.11 -24.44
C GLU A 42 11.96 3.12 -23.70
N TRP A 43 11.33 3.51 -22.60
CA TRP A 43 10.47 2.61 -21.83
C TRP A 43 9.03 2.50 -22.36
N ARG A 44 8.53 3.50 -23.09
CA ARG A 44 7.13 3.52 -23.56
C ARG A 44 6.78 2.31 -24.43
N GLY A 45 7.62 2.00 -25.41
CA GLY A 45 7.39 0.86 -26.31
C GLY A 45 7.32 -0.47 -25.58
N PRO A 46 8.37 -0.87 -24.84
CA PRO A 46 8.39 -2.12 -24.08
C PRO A 46 7.28 -2.20 -23.03
N ALA A 47 6.97 -1.10 -22.32
CA ALA A 47 5.92 -1.10 -21.31
C ALA A 47 4.53 -1.36 -21.90
N VAL A 48 4.23 -0.79 -23.07
CA VAL A 48 3.00 -1.06 -23.83
C VAL A 48 2.99 -2.49 -24.36
N ALA A 49 4.14 -3.04 -24.75
CA ALA A 49 4.29 -4.43 -25.18
C ALA A 49 4.20 -5.44 -24.03
N GLY A 50 4.13 -4.99 -22.77
CA GLY A 50 3.95 -5.85 -21.62
C GLY A 50 5.18 -6.05 -20.75
N ASP A 51 6.33 -5.47 -21.10
CA ASP A 51 7.57 -5.65 -20.35
C ASP A 51 7.43 -5.15 -18.89
N PRO A 52 7.56 -6.02 -17.88
CA PRO A 52 7.32 -5.65 -16.49
C PRO A 52 8.34 -4.66 -15.92
N ASP A 53 9.59 -4.70 -16.39
CA ASP A 53 10.65 -3.79 -15.93
C ASP A 53 10.39 -2.37 -16.47
N ALA A 54 10.03 -2.25 -17.74
CA ALA A 54 9.64 -0.97 -18.35
C ALA A 54 8.35 -0.40 -17.73
N GLN A 55 7.36 -1.25 -17.44
CA GLN A 55 6.16 -0.85 -16.71
C GLN A 55 6.50 -0.34 -15.31
N PHE A 56 7.36 -1.04 -14.57
CA PHE A 56 7.84 -0.59 -13.27
C PHE A 56 8.55 0.77 -13.38
N ASN A 57 9.44 0.94 -14.36
CA ASN A 57 10.18 2.17 -14.58
C ASN A 57 9.27 3.35 -14.95
N LEU A 58 8.24 3.14 -15.79
CA LEU A 58 7.22 4.16 -16.04
C LEU A 58 6.43 4.51 -14.78
N GLY A 59 6.06 3.52 -13.97
CA GLY A 59 5.40 3.76 -12.68
C GLY A 59 6.24 4.67 -11.77
N GLN A 60 7.55 4.43 -11.70
CA GLN A 60 8.49 5.27 -10.96
C GLN A 60 8.57 6.69 -11.52
N ALA A 61 8.61 6.83 -12.84
CA ALA A 61 8.67 8.13 -13.49
C ALA A 61 7.44 9.00 -13.20
N TYR A 62 6.24 8.44 -13.30
CA TYR A 62 4.99 9.12 -12.94
C TYR A 62 4.91 9.42 -11.44
N ARG A 63 5.42 8.54 -10.56
CA ARG A 63 5.46 8.81 -9.12
C ARG A 63 6.39 9.99 -8.78
N LEU A 64 7.54 10.09 -9.45
CA LEU A 64 8.57 11.09 -9.18
C LEU A 64 8.40 12.38 -9.99
N GLY A 65 7.54 12.40 -11.00
CA GLY A 65 7.42 13.53 -11.93
C GLY A 65 8.68 13.79 -12.75
N ARG A 66 9.42 12.73 -13.11
CA ARG A 66 10.69 12.82 -13.86
C ARG A 66 10.50 12.37 -15.29
N GLY A 67 10.74 13.26 -16.25
CA GLY A 67 10.53 13.00 -17.68
C GLY A 67 9.05 12.98 -18.12
N VAL A 68 8.13 12.93 -17.15
CA VAL A 68 6.67 13.10 -17.29
C VAL A 68 6.15 13.88 -16.08
N PRO A 69 5.01 14.60 -16.17
CA PRO A 69 4.35 15.19 -15.00
C PRO A 69 4.04 14.12 -13.95
N ALA A 70 4.12 14.49 -12.67
CA ALA A 70 3.77 13.58 -11.60
C ALA A 70 2.28 13.23 -11.65
N ASP A 71 1.97 11.93 -11.57
CA ASP A 71 0.60 11.42 -11.61
C ASP A 71 0.53 10.11 -10.81
N THR A 72 -0.13 10.16 -9.65
CA THR A 72 -0.25 9.01 -8.75
C THR A 72 -1.19 7.93 -9.29
N GLY A 73 -2.17 8.29 -10.12
CA GLY A 73 -3.07 7.34 -10.76
C GLY A 73 -2.33 6.55 -11.83
N MET A 74 -1.58 7.24 -12.70
CA MET A 74 -0.74 6.59 -13.71
C MET A 74 0.35 5.73 -13.08
N ALA A 75 1.00 6.22 -12.01
CA ALA A 75 1.97 5.42 -11.26
C ALA A 75 1.33 4.13 -10.70
N GLU A 76 0.15 4.23 -10.07
CA GLU A 76 -0.60 3.08 -9.56
C GLU A 76 -0.90 2.07 -10.68
N GLU A 77 -1.38 2.52 -11.84
CA GLU A 77 -1.72 1.64 -12.96
C GLU A 77 -0.50 0.90 -13.52
N TRP A 78 0.63 1.59 -13.69
CA TRP A 78 1.85 0.98 -14.19
C TRP A 78 2.46 0.00 -13.19
N PHE A 79 2.49 0.34 -11.90
CA PHE A 79 2.89 -0.61 -10.87
C PHE A 79 1.96 -1.82 -10.80
N ARG A 80 0.64 -1.62 -10.92
CA ARG A 80 -0.34 -2.72 -10.97
C ARG A 80 -0.03 -3.69 -12.10
N LYS A 81 0.22 -3.18 -13.32
CA LYS A 81 0.53 -4.03 -14.49
C LYS A 81 1.77 -4.89 -14.25
N ALA A 82 2.87 -4.29 -13.78
CA ALA A 82 4.10 -5.03 -13.47
C ALA A 82 3.93 -6.01 -12.29
N ALA A 83 3.21 -5.59 -11.24
CA ALA A 83 2.93 -6.41 -10.06
C ALA A 83 2.11 -7.66 -10.39
N LEU A 84 1.13 -7.56 -11.30
CA LEU A 84 0.33 -8.70 -11.76
C LEU A 84 1.17 -9.74 -12.52
N GLN A 85 2.32 -9.34 -13.05
CA GLN A 85 3.30 -10.23 -13.69
C GLN A 85 4.33 -10.80 -12.70
N GLY A 86 4.21 -10.48 -11.40
CA GLY A 86 5.11 -10.95 -10.37
C GLY A 86 6.40 -10.14 -10.22
N HIS A 87 6.50 -8.95 -10.84
CA HIS A 87 7.68 -8.09 -10.71
C HIS A 87 7.89 -7.65 -9.24
N PRO A 88 8.95 -8.11 -8.54
CA PRO A 88 9.02 -8.04 -7.08
C PRO A 88 8.99 -6.61 -6.51
N GLN A 89 9.66 -5.67 -7.17
CA GLN A 89 9.67 -4.27 -6.75
C GLN A 89 8.34 -3.58 -7.09
N ALA A 90 7.66 -3.98 -8.16
CA ALA A 90 6.37 -3.40 -8.51
C ALA A 90 5.27 -3.87 -7.57
N GLU A 91 5.31 -5.13 -7.12
CA GLU A 91 4.39 -5.61 -6.07
C GLU A 91 4.48 -4.76 -4.80
N VAL A 92 5.71 -4.48 -4.33
CA VAL A 92 5.92 -3.61 -3.16
C VAL A 92 5.40 -2.21 -3.43
N ASN A 93 5.83 -1.56 -4.52
CA ASN A 93 5.42 -0.18 -4.81
C ASN A 93 3.91 -0.07 -5.05
N TYR A 94 3.27 -1.06 -5.69
CA TYR A 94 1.82 -1.09 -5.84
C TYR A 94 1.12 -1.19 -4.48
N GLY A 95 1.58 -2.07 -3.58
CA GLY A 95 1.06 -2.15 -2.21
C GLY A 95 1.20 -0.84 -1.43
N LEU A 96 2.36 -0.18 -1.54
CA LEU A 96 2.60 1.13 -0.90
C LEU A 96 1.69 2.21 -1.49
N THR A 97 1.58 2.31 -2.82
CA THR A 97 0.70 3.27 -3.50
C THR A 97 -0.76 3.05 -3.14
N LEU A 98 -1.24 1.80 -3.08
CA LEU A 98 -2.61 1.49 -2.66
C LEU A 98 -2.86 1.98 -1.22
N PHE A 99 -1.90 1.76 -0.32
CA PHE A 99 -2.01 2.22 1.06
C PHE A 99 -2.05 3.76 1.17
N GLU A 100 -1.17 4.45 0.45
CA GLU A 100 -1.13 5.91 0.36
C GLU A 100 -2.43 6.49 -0.21
N ASN A 101 -3.03 5.81 -1.19
CA ASN A 101 -4.32 6.17 -1.79
C ASN A 101 -5.54 5.72 -0.95
N GLY A 102 -5.33 5.23 0.28
CA GLY A 102 -6.41 4.80 1.19
C GLY A 102 -7.07 3.47 0.84
N LYS A 103 -6.57 2.73 -0.15
CA LYS A 103 -7.06 1.40 -0.59
C LYS A 103 -6.45 0.28 0.26
N ARG A 104 -6.55 0.42 1.58
CA ARG A 104 -5.77 -0.37 2.56
C ARG A 104 -6.00 -1.87 2.49
N MET A 105 -7.26 -2.31 2.42
CA MET A 105 -7.59 -3.73 2.22
C MET A 105 -6.96 -4.32 0.95
N GLN A 106 -6.89 -3.53 -0.13
CA GLN A 106 -6.28 -3.98 -1.38
C GLN A 106 -4.75 -4.02 -1.29
N ALA A 107 -4.16 -3.18 -0.44
CA ALA A 107 -2.71 -3.12 -0.23
C ALA A 107 -2.17 -4.36 0.49
N VAL A 108 -2.93 -4.90 1.46
CA VAL A 108 -2.51 -6.03 2.32
C VAL A 108 -1.86 -7.18 1.55
N PRO A 109 -2.48 -7.83 0.55
CA PRO A 109 -1.86 -8.97 -0.14
C PRO A 109 -0.52 -8.66 -0.81
N TRP A 110 -0.32 -7.42 -1.27
CA TRP A 110 0.94 -7.00 -1.90
C TRP A 110 2.02 -6.68 -0.87
N LEU A 111 1.62 -6.04 0.24
CA LEU A 111 2.51 -5.78 1.36
C LEU A 111 2.93 -7.06 2.07
N GLU A 112 2.05 -8.06 2.16
CA GLU A 112 2.37 -9.41 2.65
C GLU A 112 3.48 -10.06 1.83
N LYS A 113 3.37 -10.04 0.49
CA LYS A 113 4.42 -10.56 -0.40
C LYS A 113 5.75 -9.81 -0.23
N GLY A 114 5.69 -8.48 -0.16
CA GLY A 114 6.86 -7.64 0.07
C GLY A 114 7.54 -7.93 1.42
N ALA A 115 6.75 -8.04 2.47
CA ALA A 115 7.23 -8.31 3.82
C ALA A 115 7.80 -9.72 3.96
N ALA A 116 7.21 -10.71 3.27
CA ALA A 116 7.73 -12.08 3.20
C ALA A 116 9.09 -12.16 2.50
N ARG A 117 9.36 -11.27 1.51
CA ARG A 117 10.66 -11.13 0.86
C ARG A 117 11.65 -10.21 1.59
N GLY A 118 11.28 -9.70 2.76
CA GLY A 118 12.17 -8.89 3.56
C GLY A 118 12.22 -7.40 3.20
N ASP A 119 11.31 -6.86 2.39
CA ASP A 119 11.28 -5.41 2.11
C ASP A 119 10.89 -4.64 3.40
N PRO A 120 11.76 -3.77 3.93
CA PRO A 120 11.53 -3.13 5.22
C PRO A 120 10.39 -2.10 5.19
N ARG A 121 10.07 -1.52 4.03
CA ARG A 121 8.95 -0.58 3.89
C ARG A 121 7.64 -1.36 3.93
N ALA A 122 7.54 -2.48 3.21
CA ALA A 122 6.38 -3.35 3.24
C ALA A 122 6.13 -3.91 4.65
N GLN A 123 7.19 -4.38 5.33
CA GLN A 123 7.13 -4.80 6.74
C GLN A 123 6.59 -3.69 7.64
N TYR A 124 7.11 -2.46 7.50
CA TYR A 124 6.67 -1.31 8.28
C TYR A 124 5.18 -1.02 8.09
N VAL A 125 4.72 -0.90 6.84
CA VAL A 125 3.32 -0.53 6.54
C VAL A 125 2.35 -1.62 6.99
N LEU A 126 2.67 -2.88 6.72
CA LEU A 126 1.86 -4.00 7.17
C LEU A 126 1.82 -4.06 8.71
N GLY A 127 2.96 -3.84 9.37
CA GLY A 127 3.03 -3.77 10.82
C GLY A 127 2.16 -2.66 11.42
N VAL A 128 2.14 -1.47 10.82
CA VAL A 128 1.25 -0.37 11.22
C VAL A 128 -0.23 -0.72 11.00
N GLN A 129 -0.58 -1.35 9.87
CA GLN A 129 -1.95 -1.79 9.60
C GLN A 129 -2.45 -2.83 10.62
N LEU A 130 -1.63 -3.83 10.95
CA LEU A 130 -1.93 -4.84 11.97
C LEU A 130 -2.00 -4.25 13.38
N TYR A 131 -1.19 -3.24 13.68
CA TYR A 131 -1.27 -2.56 14.98
C TYR A 131 -2.58 -1.78 15.15
N ASN A 132 -3.00 -1.07 14.09
CA ASN A 132 -4.18 -0.22 14.10
C ASN A 132 -5.48 -1.00 13.83
N GLY A 133 -5.41 -2.16 13.17
CA GLY A 133 -6.57 -2.88 12.65
C GLY A 133 -7.16 -2.23 11.39
N ASP A 134 -6.29 -1.73 10.51
CA ASP A 134 -6.66 -0.91 9.36
C ASP A 134 -6.48 -1.70 8.06
N GLY A 135 -7.59 -2.05 7.41
CA GLY A 135 -7.58 -2.95 6.24
C GLY A 135 -7.29 -4.43 6.55
N VAL A 136 -6.92 -4.74 7.79
CA VAL A 136 -6.66 -6.10 8.30
C VAL A 136 -7.03 -6.16 9.79
N ALA A 137 -7.36 -7.34 10.31
CA ALA A 137 -7.63 -7.51 11.74
C ALA A 137 -6.39 -7.14 12.58
N LYS A 138 -6.64 -6.62 13.78
CA LYS A 138 -5.58 -6.23 14.70
C LYS A 138 -4.80 -7.44 15.19
N ASP A 139 -3.48 -7.39 15.08
CA ASP A 139 -2.56 -8.42 15.57
C ASP A 139 -1.27 -7.75 16.07
N TRP A 140 -1.19 -7.53 17.37
CA TRP A 140 -0.07 -6.80 17.98
C TRP A 140 1.24 -7.58 17.98
N VAL A 141 1.18 -8.91 18.12
CA VAL A 141 2.38 -9.76 18.09
C VAL A 141 2.99 -9.72 16.70
N ARG A 142 2.17 -9.92 15.67
CA ARG A 142 2.63 -9.87 14.28
C ARG A 142 3.04 -8.46 13.84
N ALA A 143 2.31 -7.43 14.29
CA ALA A 143 2.68 -6.04 14.05
C ALA A 143 4.08 -5.74 14.57
N TYR A 144 4.35 -6.06 15.84
CA TYR A 144 5.64 -5.82 16.46
C TYR A 144 6.75 -6.64 15.79
N ALA A 145 6.48 -7.89 15.40
CA ALA A 145 7.45 -8.74 14.69
C ALA A 145 7.90 -8.13 13.36
N LEU A 146 6.97 -7.60 12.58
CA LEU A 146 7.26 -6.94 11.30
C LEU A 146 8.02 -5.61 11.51
N ILE A 147 7.61 -4.81 12.50
CA ILE A 147 8.27 -3.54 12.83
C ILE A 147 9.69 -3.78 13.36
N ALA A 148 9.92 -4.82 14.15
CA ALA A 148 11.25 -5.21 14.62
C ALA A 148 12.17 -5.59 13.45
N ARG A 149 11.67 -6.38 12.48
CA ARG A 149 12.42 -6.71 11.26
C ARG A 149 12.76 -5.47 10.43
N ALA A 150 11.81 -4.56 10.25
CA ALA A 150 12.05 -3.30 9.54
C ALA A 150 13.07 -2.41 10.26
N THR A 151 13.04 -2.39 11.60
CA THR A 151 14.00 -1.66 12.44
C THR A 151 15.40 -2.26 12.33
N ALA A 152 15.52 -3.59 12.35
CA ALA A 152 16.79 -4.29 12.18
C ALA A 152 17.44 -4.02 10.81
N LYS A 153 16.64 -3.73 9.77
CA LYS A 153 17.10 -3.27 8.45
C LYS A 153 17.41 -1.77 8.39
N GLY A 154 17.35 -1.05 9.52
CA GLY A 154 17.75 0.34 9.62
C GLY A 154 16.70 1.36 9.16
N LEU A 155 15.41 0.97 9.02
CA LEU A 155 14.37 1.91 8.64
C LEU A 155 14.03 2.86 9.81
N PRO A 156 14.36 4.17 9.77
CA PRO A 156 14.25 5.04 10.94
C PRO A 156 12.82 5.21 11.46
N GLN A 157 11.84 5.18 10.56
CA GLN A 157 10.41 5.26 10.89
C GLN A 157 9.98 4.02 11.69
N ALA A 158 10.52 2.84 11.36
CA ALA A 158 10.22 1.60 12.08
C ALA A 158 10.76 1.64 13.51
N GLY A 159 11.97 2.16 13.74
CA GLY A 159 12.51 2.27 15.10
C GLY A 159 11.68 3.20 15.99
N LYS A 160 11.21 4.34 15.44
CA LYS A 160 10.29 5.23 16.15
C LYS A 160 8.95 4.55 16.46
N ALA A 161 8.42 3.83 15.49
CA ALA A 161 7.19 3.04 15.65
C ALA A 161 7.34 1.96 16.72
N GLN A 162 8.46 1.22 16.73
CA GLN A 162 8.75 0.18 17.72
C GLN A 162 8.77 0.77 19.14
N ALA A 163 9.47 1.88 19.34
CA ALA A 163 9.54 2.58 20.63
C ALA A 163 8.15 3.04 21.12
N GLN A 164 7.26 3.44 20.20
CA GLN A 164 5.88 3.76 20.56
C GLN A 164 5.10 2.50 20.96
N MET A 165 5.22 1.40 20.19
CA MET A 165 4.57 0.13 20.49
C MET A 165 5.02 -0.46 21.83
N ASP A 166 6.28 -0.25 22.24
CA ASP A 166 6.82 -0.68 23.54
C ASP A 166 6.03 -0.14 24.75
N GLY A 167 5.35 0.99 24.59
CA GLY A 167 4.48 1.57 25.62
C GLY A 167 3.08 0.95 25.70
N PHE A 168 2.65 0.19 24.69
CA PHE A 168 1.30 -0.37 24.60
C PHE A 168 1.26 -1.90 24.57
N ILE A 169 2.31 -2.53 24.05
CA ILE A 169 2.41 -3.98 23.92
C ILE A 169 3.14 -4.55 25.14
N SER A 170 2.54 -5.57 25.76
CA SER A 170 3.08 -6.22 26.95
C SER A 170 4.48 -6.81 26.67
N LEU A 171 5.34 -6.91 27.70
CA LEU A 171 6.65 -7.57 27.55
C LEU A 171 6.52 -9.03 27.06
N PRO A 172 5.60 -9.86 27.59
CA PRO A 172 5.40 -11.22 27.07
C PRO A 172 5.03 -11.26 25.59
N ASP A 173 4.19 -10.34 25.11
CA ASP A 173 3.79 -10.33 23.70
C ASP A 173 4.90 -9.81 22.79
N ARG A 174 5.73 -8.86 23.27
CA ARG A 174 6.94 -8.45 22.57
C ARG A 174 7.96 -9.59 22.45
N GLN A 175 8.12 -10.41 23.49
CA GLN A 175 8.97 -11.60 23.41
C GLN A 175 8.48 -12.59 22.35
N LYS A 176 7.18 -12.88 22.32
CA LYS A 176 6.56 -13.70 21.25
C LYS A 176 6.78 -13.08 19.88
N ALA A 177 6.65 -11.77 19.76
CA ALA A 177 6.85 -11.06 18.49
C ALA A 177 8.30 -11.16 18.00
N LEU A 178 9.28 -11.06 18.90
CA LEU A 178 10.70 -11.22 18.55
C LEU A 178 11.05 -12.67 18.18
N GLU A 179 10.34 -13.66 18.73
CA GLU A 179 10.43 -15.05 18.27
C GLU A 179 9.83 -15.25 16.87
N LEU A 180 8.66 -14.67 16.63
CA LEU A 180 8.02 -14.65 15.32
C LEU A 180 8.87 -13.93 14.27
N ALA A 181 9.52 -12.83 14.63
CA ALA A 181 10.45 -12.11 13.75
C ALA A 181 11.60 -13.02 13.30
N ARG A 182 12.25 -13.72 14.25
CA ARG A 182 13.29 -14.72 13.96
C ARG A 182 12.77 -15.87 13.10
N GLN A 183 11.51 -16.26 13.25
CA GLN A 183 10.90 -17.27 12.37
C GLN A 183 10.79 -16.75 10.94
N TYR A 184 10.26 -15.55 10.75
CA TYR A 184 10.18 -14.96 9.41
C TYR A 184 11.55 -14.80 8.75
N GLU A 185 12.58 -14.39 9.50
CA GLU A 185 13.95 -14.30 8.97
C GLU A 185 14.49 -15.66 8.46
N ARG A 186 14.14 -16.76 9.14
CA ARG A 186 14.47 -18.12 8.67
C ARG A 186 13.68 -18.52 7.42
N ASP A 187 12.51 -17.94 7.21
CA ASP A 187 11.62 -18.26 6.10
C ASP A 187 11.88 -17.39 4.85
N GLU A 188 12.37 -16.15 5.02
CA GLU A 188 12.71 -15.20 3.94
C GLU A 188 13.62 -15.79 2.85
N GLY A 189 14.52 -16.70 3.22
CA GLY A 189 15.48 -17.34 2.31
C GLY A 189 15.17 -18.79 1.95
N ARG A 190 14.07 -19.36 2.47
CA ARG A 190 13.69 -20.73 2.11
C ARG A 190 13.06 -20.72 0.73
N PRO A 191 13.58 -21.51 -0.24
CA PRO A 191 12.86 -21.75 -1.48
C PRO A 191 11.46 -22.23 -1.10
N GLN A 192 10.43 -21.56 -1.62
CA GLN A 192 9.08 -22.11 -1.52
C GLN A 192 9.10 -23.40 -2.32
N VAL A 193 9.31 -24.52 -1.62
CA VAL A 193 9.09 -25.85 -2.16
C VAL A 193 7.62 -25.89 -2.53
N ALA A 194 7.34 -25.59 -3.80
CA ALA A 194 6.07 -25.92 -4.43
C ALA A 194 5.85 -27.39 -4.10
N SER A 195 4.88 -27.64 -3.22
CA SER A 195 4.39 -28.94 -2.76
C SER A 195 5.09 -30.10 -3.46
N ALA A 196 6.20 -30.58 -2.88
CA ALA A 196 6.83 -31.80 -3.35
C ALA A 196 5.72 -32.88 -3.38
N PRO A 197 5.57 -33.64 -4.48
CA PRO A 197 4.66 -34.76 -4.49
C PRO A 197 4.98 -35.65 -3.28
N PRO A 198 3.97 -36.22 -2.59
CA PRO A 198 4.24 -37.13 -1.49
C PRO A 198 5.24 -38.21 -1.96
N PRO A 199 6.16 -38.65 -1.10
CA PRO A 199 7.17 -39.63 -1.50
C PRO A 199 6.45 -40.85 -2.08
N VAL A 200 6.65 -41.07 -3.38
CA VAL A 200 6.21 -42.29 -4.05
C VAL A 200 6.86 -43.43 -3.29
N LYS A 201 6.04 -44.37 -2.78
CA LYS A 201 6.52 -45.56 -2.08
C LYS A 201 7.53 -46.26 -2.98
N SER A 202 8.81 -46.12 -2.66
CA SER A 202 9.88 -46.85 -3.31
C SER A 202 9.68 -48.34 -3.02
N GLY A 203 9.43 -49.12 -4.08
CA GLY A 203 9.48 -50.58 -4.03
C GLY A 203 10.87 -51.08 -3.62
N PRO A 204 11.02 -52.39 -3.35
CA PRO A 204 12.18 -52.93 -2.66
C PRO A 204 13.49 -52.62 -3.38
N THR A 205 14.40 -52.00 -2.63
CA THR A 205 15.73 -51.56 -3.05
C THR A 205 16.58 -52.76 -3.48
N ARG A 206 16.99 -52.81 -4.75
CA ARG A 206 18.14 -53.63 -5.16
C ARG A 206 19.43 -52.93 -4.72
N PRO A 207 20.43 -53.64 -4.15
CA PRO A 207 21.70 -53.03 -3.80
C PRO A 207 22.46 -52.64 -5.08
N ILE A 208 22.64 -51.34 -5.30
CA ILE A 208 23.46 -50.81 -6.39
C ILE A 208 24.91 -50.75 -5.86
N GLY A 209 25.82 -51.39 -6.58
CA GLY A 209 27.24 -51.48 -6.25
C GLY A 209 27.90 -50.11 -6.17
N ARG A 210 28.85 -49.97 -5.23
CA ARG A 210 29.68 -48.77 -5.08
C ARG A 210 30.57 -48.62 -6.30
N THR A 211 30.27 -47.66 -7.17
CA THR A 211 31.25 -47.09 -8.09
C THR A 211 31.86 -45.87 -7.39
N GLU A 212 33.18 -45.84 -7.29
CA GLU A 212 33.92 -44.71 -6.74
C GLU A 212 33.72 -43.48 -7.63
N LEU A 213 33.35 -42.36 -7.00
CA LEU A 213 33.21 -41.06 -7.65
C LEU A 213 34.60 -40.54 -8.04
N PRO A 214 34.80 -40.00 -9.26
CA PRO A 214 36.04 -39.30 -9.59
C PRO A 214 36.21 -38.03 -8.74
N PRO A 215 37.45 -37.58 -8.49
CA PRO A 215 37.72 -36.42 -7.64
C PRO A 215 37.05 -35.17 -8.20
N SER A 216 36.29 -34.50 -7.33
CA SER A 216 35.59 -33.25 -7.63
C SER A 216 36.62 -32.15 -7.92
N THR A 217 36.60 -31.58 -9.12
CA THR A 217 37.32 -30.34 -9.39
C THR A 217 36.64 -29.21 -8.62
N ALA A 218 37.43 -28.46 -7.85
CA ALA A 218 36.93 -27.34 -7.08
C ALA A 218 36.23 -26.33 -8.01
N TYR A 219 34.94 -26.10 -7.77
CA TYR A 219 34.20 -25.04 -8.41
C TYR A 219 34.86 -23.69 -8.14
N GLN A 220 35.36 -23.04 -9.19
CA GLN A 220 35.76 -21.63 -9.12
C GLN A 220 34.52 -20.78 -9.34
N ALA A 221 34.16 -20.02 -8.30
CA ALA A 221 33.09 -19.04 -8.38
C ALA A 221 33.39 -18.00 -9.49
N PRO A 222 32.40 -17.60 -10.30
CA PRO A 222 32.55 -16.46 -11.19
C PRO A 222 32.95 -15.22 -10.38
N GLN A 223 33.97 -14.51 -10.88
CA GLN A 223 34.48 -13.29 -10.26
C GLN A 223 33.37 -12.25 -10.14
N THR A 224 33.34 -11.60 -8.97
CA THR A 224 32.40 -10.57 -8.56
C THR A 224 32.24 -9.48 -9.62
N ALA A 225 31.00 -9.26 -10.04
CA ALA A 225 30.61 -8.06 -10.77
C ALA A 225 30.97 -6.80 -9.93
N PRO A 226 31.36 -5.69 -10.57
CA PRO A 226 31.75 -4.47 -9.86
C PRO A 226 30.58 -3.92 -9.06
N ASP A 227 30.91 -3.42 -7.86
CA ASP A 227 30.03 -2.80 -6.88
C ASP A 227 28.99 -1.89 -7.54
N THR A 228 27.74 -2.36 -7.57
CA THR A 228 26.59 -1.53 -7.90
C THR A 228 26.44 -0.50 -6.77
N PRO A 229 26.59 0.82 -7.02
CA PRO A 229 26.27 1.80 -6.00
C PRO A 229 24.77 1.69 -5.67
N PRO A 230 24.37 1.81 -4.39
CA PRO A 230 22.98 1.67 -4.01
C PRO A 230 22.15 2.65 -4.83
N ALA A 231 21.15 2.13 -5.53
CA ALA A 231 20.16 2.93 -6.24
C ALA A 231 19.71 4.03 -5.28
N GLN A 232 19.91 5.29 -5.69
CA GLN A 232 19.55 6.45 -4.87
C GLN A 232 18.09 6.31 -4.46
N VAL A 233 17.89 5.96 -3.19
CA VAL A 233 16.59 5.96 -2.53
C VAL A 233 16.15 7.41 -2.50
N ALA A 234 15.41 7.83 -3.53
CA ALA A 234 14.65 9.06 -3.48
C ALA A 234 13.80 8.98 -2.21
N GLU A 235 14.01 9.93 -1.29
CA GLU A 235 13.30 10.03 -0.02
C GLU A 235 11.80 9.82 -0.26
N ALA A 236 11.31 8.67 0.21
CA ALA A 236 9.88 8.42 0.26
C ALA A 236 9.29 9.45 1.22
N GLN A 237 8.22 10.11 0.78
CA GLN A 237 7.45 10.98 1.67
C GLN A 237 7.09 10.21 2.95
N PRO A 238 7.09 10.88 4.11
CA PRO A 238 6.91 10.19 5.39
C PRO A 238 5.54 9.51 5.44
N MET A 239 5.57 8.18 5.54
CA MET A 239 4.39 7.34 5.72
C MET A 239 3.68 7.68 7.05
N PRO A 240 2.34 7.54 7.12
CA PRO A 240 1.56 8.04 8.24
C PRO A 240 2.00 7.44 9.58
N PRO A 241 1.94 8.23 10.67
CA PRO A 241 2.36 7.81 12.00
C PRO A 241 1.41 6.79 12.63
N ILE A 242 1.93 6.00 13.57
CA ILE A 242 1.10 5.18 14.45
C ILE A 242 0.20 6.10 15.28
N VAL A 243 -1.10 5.86 15.22
CA VAL A 243 -2.09 6.63 15.97
C VAL A 243 -2.21 6.01 17.38
N ARG A 244 -1.91 6.78 18.43
CA ARG A 244 -1.97 6.31 19.83
C ARG A 244 -3.42 5.99 20.25
N PRO A 245 -3.69 4.84 20.90
CA PRO A 245 -4.87 4.69 21.74
C PRO A 245 -4.68 5.47 23.05
N ALA A 246 -5.64 6.31 23.44
CA ALA A 246 -5.56 7.06 24.69
C ALA A 246 -5.68 6.14 25.92
N PRO A 247 -4.82 6.27 26.96
CA PRO A 247 -4.92 5.48 28.18
C PRO A 247 -6.09 5.96 29.06
N LYS A 248 -6.92 5.03 29.55
CA LYS A 248 -7.85 5.29 30.67
C LYS A 248 -7.07 5.12 31.99
N ARG A 249 -7.01 6.16 32.82
CA ARG A 249 -6.58 6.08 34.23
C ARG A 249 -7.79 6.24 35.18
N PRO A 250 -7.75 5.65 36.41
CA PRO A 250 -8.90 5.46 37.27
C PRO A 250 -9.44 6.76 37.90
N ALA A 251 -10.74 6.77 38.18
CA ALA A 251 -11.47 7.91 38.73
C ALA A 251 -11.19 8.16 40.23
N PRO A 252 -10.99 9.43 40.64
CA PRO A 252 -11.34 9.91 41.97
C PRO A 252 -12.65 10.72 41.94
N GLN A 253 -13.47 10.59 42.99
CA GLN A 253 -14.77 11.26 43.16
C GLN A 253 -14.67 12.80 43.32
N PRO A 254 -15.77 13.55 43.05
CA PRO A 254 -15.70 14.98 42.75
C PRO A 254 -15.95 15.90 43.96
N ALA A 255 -15.28 17.06 43.98
CA ALA A 255 -15.70 18.26 44.71
C ALA A 255 -15.90 19.42 43.72
N ALA A 256 -16.96 20.22 43.94
CA ALA A 256 -17.54 21.20 43.01
C ALA A 256 -16.73 22.53 42.85
N PRO A 257 -16.97 23.32 41.78
CA PRO A 257 -16.03 24.30 41.17
C PRO A 257 -16.33 25.78 41.55
N PRO A 258 -15.56 26.78 41.06
CA PRO A 258 -16.02 27.60 39.91
C PRO A 258 -14.84 28.16 39.03
N PRO A 259 -15.02 29.08 38.05
CA PRO A 259 -15.12 28.74 36.62
C PRO A 259 -14.13 29.50 35.70
N ALA A 260 -13.74 28.91 34.56
CA ALA A 260 -13.21 29.68 33.42
C ALA A 260 -13.36 28.97 32.07
N ALA A 261 -14.02 29.68 31.15
CA ALA A 261 -13.98 29.65 29.68
C ALA A 261 -13.99 28.29 28.92
N ALA A 262 -15.08 28.07 28.18
CA ALA A 262 -15.33 26.91 27.34
C ALA A 262 -14.59 26.98 25.98
N GLU A 263 -13.82 25.94 25.69
CA GLU A 263 -13.39 25.54 24.34
C GLU A 263 -14.40 24.54 23.72
N PRO A 264 -14.50 24.45 22.38
CA PRO A 264 -15.62 23.82 21.67
C PRO A 264 -15.74 22.32 21.93
N THR A 265 -16.95 21.91 22.26
CA THR A 265 -17.36 20.56 22.62
C THR A 265 -17.13 19.56 21.48
N ALA A 266 -16.25 18.58 21.72
CA ALA A 266 -16.25 17.34 20.97
C ALA A 266 -17.65 16.70 21.06
N VAL A 267 -18.22 16.36 19.91
CA VAL A 267 -19.51 15.67 19.79
C VAL A 267 -19.44 14.34 20.55
N ARG A 268 -20.17 14.23 21.66
CA ARG A 268 -20.27 13.00 22.45
C ARG A 268 -21.35 12.10 21.84
N ASP A 269 -21.04 10.82 21.67
CA ASP A 269 -21.99 9.81 21.15
C ASP A 269 -22.74 9.14 22.29
N GLY A 270 -24.02 9.47 22.44
CA GLY A 270 -24.92 8.90 23.44
C GLY A 270 -25.95 7.92 22.84
N GLY A 271 -25.73 7.46 21.61
CA GLY A 271 -26.65 6.54 20.92
C GLY A 271 -27.95 7.19 20.43
N TRP A 272 -28.03 8.52 20.40
CA TRP A 272 -29.19 9.24 19.89
C TRP A 272 -28.98 9.66 18.44
N LYS A 273 -30.01 9.52 17.63
CA LYS A 273 -30.08 10.03 16.26
C LYS A 273 -31.37 10.80 16.06
N VAL A 274 -31.45 11.53 14.96
CA VAL A 274 -32.64 12.25 14.53
C VAL A 274 -33.10 11.65 13.21
N GLN A 275 -34.35 11.20 13.14
CA GLN A 275 -34.98 10.78 11.90
C GLN A 275 -35.61 11.98 11.21
N LEU A 276 -35.11 12.32 10.02
CA LEU A 276 -35.60 13.44 9.19
C LEU A 276 -36.68 13.03 8.20
N GLY A 277 -36.90 11.74 7.98
CA GLY A 277 -37.93 11.24 7.07
C GLY A 277 -37.73 9.79 6.68
N ALA A 278 -38.72 9.23 5.97
CA ALA A 278 -38.68 7.89 5.38
C ALA A 278 -39.23 7.94 3.95
N PHE A 279 -38.43 7.51 2.97
CA PHE A 279 -38.73 7.68 1.55
C PHE A 279 -38.81 6.34 0.84
N GLY A 280 -39.79 6.15 -0.05
CA GLY A 280 -39.88 4.95 -0.90
C GLY A 280 -38.75 4.85 -1.93
N GLU A 281 -38.21 5.98 -2.35
CA GLU A 281 -37.09 6.06 -3.30
C GLU A 281 -35.82 6.57 -2.60
N PRO A 282 -34.68 5.85 -2.70
CA PRO A 282 -33.41 6.27 -2.10
C PRO A 282 -32.89 7.63 -2.61
N GLY A 283 -33.19 8.00 -3.86
CA GLY A 283 -32.76 9.29 -4.42
C GLY A 283 -33.38 10.51 -3.71
N ASN A 284 -34.64 10.40 -3.28
CA ASN A 284 -35.32 11.46 -2.54
C ASN A 284 -34.74 11.63 -1.12
N ALA A 285 -34.28 10.54 -0.50
CA ALA A 285 -33.58 10.56 0.78
C ALA A 285 -32.23 11.31 0.69
N GLN A 286 -31.48 11.12 -0.40
CA GLN A 286 -30.22 11.83 -0.65
C GLN A 286 -30.45 13.33 -0.94
N LYS A 287 -31.50 13.64 -1.71
CA LYS A 287 -31.89 15.02 -2.01
C LYS A 287 -32.27 15.80 -0.75
N LEU A 288 -33.04 15.18 0.16
CA LEU A 288 -33.35 15.77 1.48
C LEU A 288 -32.06 16.12 2.23
N TRP A 289 -31.11 15.18 2.31
CA TRP A 289 -29.86 15.42 3.03
C TRP A 289 -29.08 16.61 2.45
N GLY A 290 -28.98 16.72 1.12
CA GLY A 290 -28.33 17.87 0.47
C GLY A 290 -28.92 19.23 0.87
N GLN A 291 -30.22 19.30 1.18
CA GLN A 291 -30.89 20.54 1.59
C GLN A 291 -30.69 20.89 3.08
N VAL A 292 -30.48 19.89 3.93
CA VAL A 292 -30.49 20.06 5.40
C VAL A 292 -29.14 19.79 6.06
N ALA A 293 -28.14 19.26 5.33
CA ALA A 293 -26.82 18.91 5.86
C ALA A 293 -26.13 20.08 6.59
N GLY A 294 -26.29 21.30 6.09
CA GLY A 294 -25.73 22.50 6.71
C GLY A 294 -26.24 22.79 8.12
N ARG A 295 -27.40 22.25 8.51
CA ARG A 295 -27.95 22.38 9.88
C ARG A 295 -27.37 21.38 10.88
N PHE A 296 -26.60 20.40 10.41
CA PHE A 296 -26.04 19.34 11.24
C PHE A 296 -24.50 19.30 11.19
N PRO A 297 -23.81 20.36 11.64
CA PRO A 297 -22.35 20.44 11.59
C PRO A 297 -21.72 19.32 12.42
N GLY A 298 -20.76 18.61 11.80
CA GLY A 298 -20.04 17.51 12.44
C GLY A 298 -20.86 16.24 12.67
N ARG A 299 -22.10 16.15 12.14
CA ARG A 299 -22.94 14.94 12.24
C ARG A 299 -22.94 14.18 10.92
N ARG A 300 -23.13 12.88 11.00
CA ARG A 300 -23.19 11.94 9.88
C ARG A 300 -24.62 11.56 9.59
N VAL A 301 -24.94 11.40 8.30
CA VAL A 301 -26.21 10.83 7.84
C VAL A 301 -26.09 9.32 7.71
N PHE A 302 -27.17 8.61 8.01
CA PHE A 302 -27.33 7.18 7.87
C PHE A 302 -28.62 6.90 7.10
N TYR A 303 -28.52 6.07 6.06
CA TYR A 303 -29.66 5.63 5.26
C TYR A 303 -30.00 4.19 5.66
N VAL A 304 -31.08 4.00 6.41
CA VAL A 304 -31.47 2.70 6.96
C VAL A 304 -32.69 2.17 6.24
N LYS A 305 -32.62 0.97 5.67
CA LYS A 305 -33.77 0.30 5.04
C LYS A 305 -34.73 -0.22 6.10
N SER A 306 -36.01 0.13 5.97
CA SER A 306 -37.10 -0.28 6.85
C SER A 306 -38.27 -0.72 5.97
N GLY A 307 -38.31 -1.99 5.59
CA GLY A 307 -39.26 -2.52 4.61
C GLY A 307 -39.01 -1.92 3.22
N ARG A 308 -40.05 -1.29 2.63
CA ARG A 308 -39.96 -0.59 1.33
C ARG A 308 -39.48 0.87 1.43
N LEU A 309 -39.15 1.34 2.64
CA LEU A 309 -38.76 2.73 2.88
C LEU A 309 -37.29 2.84 3.29
N THR A 310 -36.66 3.94 2.93
CA THR A 310 -35.32 4.34 3.36
C THR A 310 -35.45 5.48 4.37
N LYS A 311 -35.12 5.22 5.64
CA LYS A 311 -35.09 6.20 6.72
C LYS A 311 -33.80 7.02 6.63
N VAL A 312 -33.93 8.33 6.81
CA VAL A 312 -32.80 9.25 6.90
C VAL A 312 -32.57 9.60 8.35
N LEU A 313 -31.47 9.10 8.92
CA LEU A 313 -31.09 9.34 10.31
C LEU A 313 -29.82 10.20 10.36
N VAL A 314 -29.73 11.08 11.34
CA VAL A 314 -28.56 11.96 11.52
C VAL A 314 -28.07 11.86 12.95
N GLY A 315 -26.75 11.75 13.13
CA GLY A 315 -26.15 11.64 14.46
C GLY A 315 -24.63 11.47 14.39
N PRO A 316 -23.96 11.10 15.49
CA PRO A 316 -24.55 10.78 16.79
C PRO A 316 -24.90 12.03 17.59
N PHE A 317 -25.85 11.95 18.54
CA PHE A 317 -26.14 12.94 19.58
C PHE A 317 -25.91 12.34 20.98
N ALA A 318 -25.52 13.16 21.96
CA ALA A 318 -25.21 12.72 23.31
C ALA A 318 -26.47 12.40 24.13
N SER A 319 -27.61 12.99 23.77
CA SER A 319 -28.90 12.76 24.47
C SER A 319 -30.10 13.03 23.57
N SER A 320 -31.27 12.56 23.99
CA SER A 320 -32.55 12.87 23.35
C SER A 320 -32.82 14.38 23.29
N ALA A 321 -32.45 15.12 24.34
CA ALA A 321 -32.63 16.57 24.41
C ALA A 321 -31.75 17.31 23.38
N GLU A 322 -30.51 16.84 23.17
CA GLU A 322 -29.62 17.39 22.13
C GLU A 322 -30.14 17.07 20.73
N ALA A 323 -30.58 15.84 20.50
CA ALA A 323 -31.23 15.43 19.25
C ALA A 323 -32.51 16.25 18.97
N GLY A 324 -33.33 16.49 19.99
CA GLY A 324 -34.53 17.33 19.89
C GLY A 324 -34.20 18.79 19.62
N SER A 325 -33.16 19.33 20.25
CA SER A 325 -32.69 20.70 19.99
C SER A 325 -32.13 20.85 18.57
N ALA A 326 -31.46 19.82 18.05
CA ALA A 326 -30.94 19.79 16.69
C ALA A 326 -32.04 19.74 15.62
N CYS A 327 -33.25 19.28 15.98
CA CYS A 327 -34.40 19.39 15.08
C CYS A 327 -34.88 20.83 14.88
N GLY A 328 -34.83 21.67 15.92
CA GLY A 328 -35.32 23.05 15.84
C GLY A 328 -36.71 23.14 15.21
N SER A 329 -36.84 23.86 14.10
CA SER A 329 -38.08 24.01 13.32
C SER A 329 -38.24 23.03 12.16
N LEU A 330 -37.29 22.09 11.97
CA LEU A 330 -37.36 21.10 10.90
C LEU A 330 -38.49 20.11 11.15
N ARG A 331 -39.33 19.89 10.15
CA ARG A 331 -40.39 18.87 10.18
C ARG A 331 -40.44 18.13 8.83
N PRO A 332 -40.52 16.79 8.83
CA PRO A 332 -40.49 15.90 9.99
C PRO A 332 -39.07 15.76 10.58
N CYS A 333 -38.96 15.72 11.90
CA CYS A 333 -37.70 15.56 12.62
C CYS A 333 -37.98 14.98 13.99
N VAL A 334 -37.54 13.73 14.24
CA VAL A 334 -37.88 13.01 15.47
C VAL A 334 -36.62 12.40 16.08
N PRO A 335 -36.30 12.70 17.36
CA PRO A 335 -35.26 11.99 18.09
C PRO A 335 -35.60 10.51 18.22
N VAL A 336 -34.69 9.66 17.78
CA VAL A 336 -34.80 8.20 17.86
C VAL A 336 -33.54 7.64 18.50
N ARG A 337 -33.72 6.56 19.26
CA ARG A 337 -32.62 5.79 19.83
C ARG A 337 -32.54 4.48 19.06
N GLU A 338 -31.40 4.25 18.44
CA GLU A 338 -31.06 2.98 17.78
C GLU A 338 -29.93 2.28 18.54
#